data_AF-A0A1B6ATM4-F1
#
_entry.id   AF-A0A1B6ATM4-F1
#
_cell.length_a   1.000
_cell.length_b   1.000
_cell.length_c   1.000
_cell.angle_alpha   90.00
_cell.angle_beta   90.00
_cell.angle_gamma   90.00
#
_symmetry.space_group_name_H-M   'P 1'
#
loop_
_entity.id
_entity.type
_entity.pdbx_description
1 polymer ?
#
loop_
_entity_poly.entity_id
_entity_poly.type
_entity_poly.pdbx_seq_one_letter_code
_entity_poly.pdbx_strand_id
1 'polypeptide(L)'
;MARLRAVRYHVDCDPGFDTQLREPHYLPLGASVGRIAERIREAITTDEVADALTELTAAHDGVLTALDDVLAATAEFYQDLGQSADPATARRLHYLAESRLDVIRSDLSHVRNELADRHAPHPGRSTCTQEVPAGERERSAVCACPPPPRTVPAPPPQPVTAGMRR
;
A
#
# COMPACT_ATOMS: atom_id res chain seq x y z
N MET A 1 -11.63 23.47 16.15
CA MET A 1 -10.22 23.67 16.55
C MET A 1 -9.47 22.36 16.80
N ALA A 2 -10.07 21.37 17.46
CA ALA A 2 -9.48 20.04 17.65
C ALA A 2 -8.99 19.37 16.34
N ARG A 3 -9.77 19.51 15.26
CA ARG A 3 -9.46 18.95 13.93
C ARG A 3 -8.20 19.51 13.27
N LEU A 4 -7.83 20.78 13.47
CA LEU A 4 -6.60 21.37 12.90
C LEU A 4 -5.36 21.02 13.72
N ARG A 5 -5.47 21.01 15.06
CA ARG A 5 -4.41 20.52 15.95
C ARG A 5 -4.17 19.01 15.78
N ALA A 6 -5.17 18.23 15.38
CA ALA A 6 -5.04 16.82 15.05
C ALA A 6 -4.10 16.57 13.85
N VAL A 7 -4.00 17.54 12.93
CA VAL A 7 -3.09 17.54 11.78
C VAL A 7 -1.78 18.28 12.08
N ARG A 8 -1.47 18.51 13.37
CA ARG A 8 -0.25 19.21 13.87
C ARG A 8 -0.04 20.64 13.36
N TYR A 9 -1.10 21.33 12.94
CA TYR A 9 -1.01 22.78 12.79
C TYR A 9 -0.91 23.46 14.16
N HIS A 10 0.02 24.40 14.29
CA HIS A 10 0.12 25.25 15.47
C HIS A 10 -1.00 26.29 15.43
N VAL A 11 -1.87 26.25 16.43
CA VAL A 11 -2.98 27.19 16.60
C VAL A 11 -2.97 27.63 18.05
N ASP A 12 -2.60 28.88 18.27
CA ASP A 12 -2.75 29.54 19.57
C ASP A 12 -4.25 29.59 19.91
N CYS A 13 -4.63 29.02 21.05
CA CYS A 13 -6.00 29.07 21.53
C CYS A 13 -6.02 29.72 22.92
N ASP A 14 -7.06 30.51 23.14
CA ASP A 14 -7.39 31.05 24.45
C ASP A 14 -7.68 29.90 25.44
N PRO A 15 -7.17 29.96 26.69
CA PRO A 15 -7.32 28.90 27.68
C PRO A 15 -8.77 28.52 27.99
N GLY A 16 -9.72 29.44 27.82
CA GLY A 16 -11.15 29.20 28.05
C GLY A 16 -11.81 28.28 27.01
N PHE A 17 -11.15 28.04 25.88
CA PHE A 17 -11.63 27.18 24.79
C PHE A 17 -10.75 25.93 24.59
N ASP A 18 -9.75 25.73 25.44
CA ASP A 18 -8.86 24.56 25.39
C ASP A 18 -9.51 23.37 26.11
N THR A 19 -10.34 22.64 25.37
CA THR A 19 -10.98 21.42 25.88
C THR A 19 -10.05 20.23 25.73
N GLN A 20 -9.91 19.40 26.77
CA GLN A 20 -9.16 18.13 26.77
C GLN A 20 -9.76 17.07 25.81
N LEU A 21 -10.89 17.38 25.16
CA LEU A 21 -11.54 16.53 24.16
C LEU A 21 -10.72 16.51 22.87
N ARG A 22 -9.90 15.48 22.73
CA ARG A 22 -9.32 15.11 21.46
C ARG A 22 -10.36 14.29 20.70
N GLU A 23 -11.00 14.88 19.69
CA GLU A 23 -11.79 14.08 18.74
C GLU A 23 -10.87 12.99 18.15
N PRO A 24 -11.32 11.71 18.08
CA PRO A 24 -10.59 10.67 17.41
C PRO A 24 -10.38 11.09 15.95
N HIS A 25 -9.13 11.38 15.60
CA HIS A 25 -8.78 11.80 14.27
C HIS A 25 -8.57 10.57 13.40
N TYR A 26 -9.66 10.10 12.81
CA TYR A 26 -9.58 9.14 11.72
C TYR A 26 -8.97 9.85 10.52
N LEU A 27 -7.94 9.25 9.92
CA LEU A 27 -7.42 9.72 8.64
C LEU A 27 -8.58 9.74 7.62
N PRO A 28 -8.61 10.71 6.70
CA PRO A 28 -9.46 10.60 5.51
C PRO A 28 -9.19 9.23 4.84
N LEU A 29 -10.23 8.57 4.31
CA LEU A 29 -10.09 7.25 3.69
C LEU A 29 -8.94 7.20 2.67
N GLY A 30 -8.80 8.22 1.83
CA GLY A 30 -7.69 8.31 0.88
C GLY A 30 -6.30 8.38 1.53
N ALA A 31 -6.18 8.99 2.71
CA ALA A 31 -4.93 8.97 3.48
C ALA A 31 -4.70 7.61 4.16
N SER A 32 -5.75 6.90 4.55
CA SER A 32 -5.65 5.51 5.03
C SER A 32 -5.14 4.58 3.91
N VAL A 33 -5.69 4.69 2.69
CA VAL A 33 -5.17 3.95 1.51
C VAL A 33 -3.72 4.35 1.19
N GLY A 34 -3.40 5.64 1.28
CA GLY A 34 -2.02 6.13 1.10
C GLY A 34 -1.04 5.51 2.11
N ARG A 35 -1.48 5.27 3.35
CA ARG A 35 -0.68 4.59 4.39
C ARG A 35 -0.39 3.13 4.05
N ILE A 36 -1.31 2.42 3.40
CA ILE A 36 -1.07 1.04 2.92
C ILE A 36 0.11 1.04 1.93
N ALA A 37 0.12 1.99 0.99
CA ALA A 37 1.22 2.11 0.04
C ALA A 37 2.55 2.45 0.71
N GLU A 38 2.54 3.27 1.77
CA GLU A 38 3.75 3.55 2.56
C GLU A 38 4.26 2.29 3.28
N ARG A 39 3.38 1.55 3.95
CA ARG A 39 3.75 0.29 4.60
C ARG A 39 4.41 -0.70 3.65
N ILE A 40 3.90 -0.81 2.42
CA ILE A 40 4.52 -1.67 1.38
C ILE A 40 5.91 -1.14 0.97
N ARG A 41 6.09 0.18 0.89
CA ARG A 41 7.40 0.79 0.60
C ARG A 41 8.41 0.60 1.73
N GLU A 42 7.95 0.57 2.97
CA GLU A 42 8.78 0.39 4.16
C GLU A 42 9.02 -1.09 4.50
N ALA A 43 8.17 -2.00 4.00
CA ALA A 43 8.20 -3.41 4.33
C ALA A 43 9.58 -4.05 4.08
N ILE A 44 10.04 -4.78 5.09
CA ILE A 44 11.29 -5.53 5.11
C ILE A 44 11.06 -7.05 5.01
N THR A 45 9.82 -7.52 5.07
CA THR A 45 9.44 -8.93 4.90
C THR A 45 8.27 -9.09 3.93
N THR A 46 8.12 -10.28 3.35
CA THR A 46 6.95 -10.60 2.51
C THR A 46 5.66 -10.65 3.32
N ASP A 47 5.73 -11.02 4.59
CA ASP A 47 4.60 -11.05 5.52
C ASP A 47 4.02 -9.66 5.75
N GLU A 48 4.89 -8.65 5.97
CA GLU A 48 4.44 -7.25 6.11
C GLU A 48 3.70 -6.73 4.88
N VAL A 49 4.12 -7.15 3.68
CA VAL A 49 3.42 -6.81 2.43
C VAL A 49 2.10 -7.56 2.34
N ALA A 50 2.06 -8.86 2.66
CA ALA A 50 0.83 -9.65 2.66
C ALA A 50 -0.21 -9.09 3.66
N ASP A 51 0.24 -8.68 4.85
CA ASP A 51 -0.59 -8.02 5.85
C ASP A 51 -1.16 -6.70 5.32
N ALA A 52 -0.33 -5.87 4.68
CA ALA A 52 -0.79 -4.63 4.08
C ALA A 52 -1.81 -4.87 2.93
N LEU A 53 -1.61 -5.91 2.11
CA LEU A 53 -2.54 -6.29 1.04
C LEU A 53 -3.85 -6.86 1.59
N THR A 54 -3.88 -7.41 2.80
CA THR A 54 -5.11 -7.88 3.45
C THR A 54 -6.10 -6.73 3.62
N GLU A 55 -5.65 -5.53 4.00
CA GLU A 55 -6.53 -4.35 4.13
C GLU A 55 -7.16 -3.90 2.81
N LEU A 56 -6.52 -4.18 1.67
CA LEU A 56 -7.10 -3.90 0.35
C LEU A 56 -8.12 -4.96 -0.08
N THR A 57 -7.84 -6.22 0.26
CA THR A 57 -8.51 -7.41 -0.31
C THR A 57 -9.45 -8.12 0.67
N ALA A 58 -9.62 -7.62 1.89
CA ALA A 58 -10.54 -8.18 2.86
C ALA A 58 -11.97 -8.24 2.29
N ALA A 59 -12.64 -9.37 2.48
CA ALA A 59 -13.88 -9.67 1.77
C ALA A 59 -15.02 -8.69 2.07
N HIS A 60 -15.09 -8.15 3.29
CA HIS A 60 -16.25 -7.36 3.75
C HIS A 60 -15.92 -5.89 4.03
N ASP A 61 -14.74 -5.62 4.57
CA ASP A 61 -14.28 -4.29 4.99
C ASP A 61 -13.03 -3.82 4.23
N GLY A 62 -12.65 -4.54 3.18
CA GLY A 62 -11.53 -4.18 2.32
C GLY A 62 -11.84 -2.96 1.45
N VAL A 63 -10.78 -2.24 1.07
CA VAL A 63 -10.90 -1.05 0.21
C VAL A 63 -11.59 -1.37 -1.13
N LEU A 64 -11.33 -2.56 -1.70
CA LEU A 64 -11.97 -2.98 -2.95
C LEU A 64 -13.46 -3.28 -2.75
N THR A 65 -13.87 -3.84 -1.61
CA THR A 65 -15.29 -4.03 -1.29
C THR A 65 -16.01 -2.69 -1.10
N ALA A 66 -15.39 -1.73 -0.40
CA ALA A 66 -15.98 -0.40 -0.28
C ALA A 66 -16.12 0.33 -1.63
N LEU A 67 -15.21 0.09 -2.58
CA LEU A 67 -15.31 0.64 -3.93
C LEU A 67 -16.45 -0.01 -4.75
N ASP A 68 -16.69 -1.31 -4.55
CA ASP A 68 -17.84 -2.04 -5.10
C ASP A 68 -19.16 -1.36 -4.69
N ASP A 69 -19.31 -1.10 -3.39
CA ASP A 69 -20.49 -0.42 -2.82
C ASP A 69 -20.69 0.99 -3.42
N VAL A 70 -19.61 1.74 -3.61
CA VAL A 70 -19.67 3.07 -4.25
C VAL A 70 -20.16 2.97 -5.70
N LEU A 71 -19.67 1.99 -6.46
CA LEU A 71 -20.11 1.78 -7.84
C LEU A 71 -21.58 1.35 -7.92
N ALA A 72 -22.02 0.46 -7.03
CA ALA A 72 -23.41 0.02 -6.93
C ALA A 72 -24.35 1.18 -6.58
N ALA A 73 -24.04 1.94 -5.54
CA ALA A 73 -24.84 3.11 -5.15
C ALA A 73 -24.89 4.18 -6.24
N THR A 74 -23.78 4.38 -6.98
CA THR A 74 -23.77 5.29 -8.12
C THR A 74 -24.64 4.77 -9.27
N ALA A 75 -24.65 3.46 -9.51
CA ALA A 75 -25.49 2.85 -10.54
C ALA A 75 -26.97 2.99 -10.21
N GLU A 76 -27.36 2.78 -8.94
CA GLU A 76 -28.72 3.03 -8.43
C GLU A 76 -29.12 4.48 -8.64
N PHE A 77 -28.25 5.44 -8.30
CA PHE A 77 -28.52 6.85 -8.52
C PHE A 77 -28.81 7.17 -9.99
N TYR A 78 -28.07 6.58 -10.93
CA TYR A 78 -28.34 6.76 -12.36
C TYR A 78 -29.71 6.19 -12.78
N GLN A 79 -30.20 5.12 -12.17
CA GLN A 79 -31.49 4.54 -12.53
C GLN A 79 -32.66 5.52 -12.28
N ASP A 80 -32.49 6.45 -11.34
CA ASP A 80 -33.52 7.41 -10.93
C ASP A 80 -33.45 8.77 -11.65
N LEU A 81 -32.44 9.01 -12.50
CA LEU A 81 -32.23 10.30 -13.18
C LEU A 81 -33.13 10.53 -14.41
N GLY A 82 -33.69 9.47 -14.99
CA GLY A 82 -34.73 9.54 -16.01
C GLY A 82 -34.29 9.98 -17.42
N GLN A 83 -32.99 10.15 -17.69
CA GLN A 83 -32.47 10.38 -19.04
C GLN A 83 -32.28 9.06 -19.81
N SER A 84 -32.35 9.14 -21.14
CA SER A 84 -32.27 7.96 -22.02
C SER A 84 -30.93 7.21 -21.94
N ALA A 85 -29.85 7.89 -21.57
CA ALA A 85 -28.51 7.30 -21.46
C ALA A 85 -28.26 6.64 -20.09
N ASP A 86 -29.04 6.97 -19.07
CA ASP A 86 -28.73 6.57 -17.69
C ASP A 86 -28.75 5.05 -17.46
N PRO A 87 -29.67 4.26 -18.05
CA PRO A 87 -29.63 2.81 -17.94
C PRO A 87 -28.38 2.18 -18.55
N ALA A 88 -27.76 2.80 -19.56
CA ALA A 88 -26.51 2.33 -20.12
C ALA A 88 -25.33 2.63 -19.18
N THR A 89 -25.34 3.80 -18.54
CA THR A 89 -24.34 4.18 -17.53
C THR A 89 -24.42 3.29 -16.29
N ALA A 90 -25.61 3.04 -15.75
CA ALA A 90 -25.82 2.14 -14.62
C ALA A 90 -25.29 0.73 -14.92
N ARG A 91 -25.62 0.17 -16.10
CA ARG A 91 -25.07 -1.13 -16.56
C ARG A 91 -23.54 -1.11 -16.66
N ARG A 92 -22.95 -0.02 -17.12
CA ARG A 92 -21.49 0.12 -17.18
C ARG A 92 -20.86 0.13 -15.78
N LEU A 93 -21.49 0.76 -14.80
CA LEU A 93 -21.01 0.78 -13.42
C LEU A 93 -21.07 -0.61 -12.78
N HIS A 94 -22.18 -1.34 -12.95
CA HIS A 94 -22.27 -2.74 -12.52
C HIS A 94 -21.19 -3.61 -13.20
N TYR A 95 -20.95 -3.44 -14.50
CA TYR A 95 -19.88 -4.16 -15.19
C TYR A 95 -18.48 -3.87 -14.61
N LEU A 96 -18.19 -2.62 -14.24
CA LEU A 96 -16.91 -2.29 -13.61
C LEU A 96 -16.76 -2.98 -12.25
N ALA A 97 -17.84 -3.02 -11.47
CA ALA A 97 -17.87 -3.64 -10.15
C ALA A 97 -17.71 -5.17 -10.26
N GLU A 98 -18.58 -5.83 -11.02
CA GLU A 98 -18.64 -7.30 -11.08
C GLU A 98 -17.52 -7.91 -11.94
N SER A 99 -17.11 -7.26 -13.03
CA SER A 99 -16.19 -7.87 -14.00
C SER A 99 -14.76 -7.35 -13.95
N ARG A 100 -14.53 -6.12 -13.49
CA ARG A 100 -13.17 -5.52 -13.48
C ARG A 100 -12.57 -5.49 -12.09
N LEU A 101 -13.35 -5.03 -11.12
CA LEU A 101 -12.89 -4.96 -9.74
C LEU A 101 -12.69 -6.37 -9.16
N ASP A 102 -13.55 -7.33 -9.49
CA ASP A 102 -13.39 -8.70 -9.04
C ASP A 102 -12.11 -9.38 -9.56
N VAL A 103 -11.72 -9.10 -10.82
CA VAL A 103 -10.43 -9.57 -11.38
C VAL A 103 -9.27 -8.99 -10.57
N ILE A 104 -9.28 -7.69 -10.28
CA ILE A 104 -8.24 -7.03 -9.48
C ILE A 104 -8.19 -7.63 -8.07
N ARG A 105 -9.36 -7.87 -7.45
CA ARG A 105 -9.48 -8.48 -6.13
C ARG A 105 -8.88 -9.89 -6.11
N SER A 106 -9.19 -10.70 -7.11
CA SER A 106 -8.66 -12.05 -7.27
C SER A 106 -7.14 -12.04 -7.43
N ASP A 107 -6.62 -11.23 -8.36
CA ASP A 107 -5.18 -11.15 -8.63
C ASP A 107 -4.39 -10.68 -7.40
N LEU A 108 -4.88 -9.64 -6.71
CA LEU A 108 -4.22 -9.16 -5.49
C LEU A 108 -4.32 -10.17 -4.34
N SER A 109 -5.42 -10.90 -4.23
CA SER A 109 -5.55 -11.98 -3.24
C SER A 109 -4.56 -13.11 -3.51
N HIS A 110 -4.34 -13.46 -4.78
CA HIS A 110 -3.35 -14.44 -5.18
C HIS A 110 -1.93 -13.96 -4.86
N VAL A 111 -1.58 -12.72 -5.22
CA VAL A 111 -0.28 -12.11 -4.89
C VAL A 111 -0.04 -12.07 -3.37
N ARG A 112 -1.06 -11.70 -2.60
CA ARG A 112 -1.01 -11.69 -1.14
C ARG A 112 -0.68 -13.09 -0.60
N ASN A 113 -1.37 -14.12 -1.09
CA ASN A 113 -1.16 -15.50 -0.64
C ASN A 113 0.24 -16.00 -1.00
N GLU A 114 0.72 -15.74 -2.23
CA GLU A 114 2.08 -16.08 -2.65
C GLU A 114 3.16 -15.40 -1.78
N LEU A 115 2.94 -14.14 -1.38
CA LEU A 115 3.84 -13.42 -0.48
C LEU A 115 3.81 -13.98 0.95
N ALA A 116 2.62 -14.31 1.45
CA ALA A 116 2.45 -14.96 2.74
C ALA A 116 3.17 -16.32 2.75
N ASP A 117 2.94 -17.18 1.75
CA ASP A 117 3.55 -18.51 1.67
C ASP A 117 5.09 -18.46 1.59
N ARG A 118 5.66 -17.38 1.06
CA ARG A 118 7.11 -17.21 0.90
C ARG A 118 7.84 -16.93 2.23
N HIS A 119 7.22 -16.26 3.21
CA HIS A 119 7.81 -15.92 4.52
C HIS A 119 9.29 -15.47 4.48
N ALA A 120 9.66 -14.58 3.56
CA ALA A 120 11.05 -14.21 3.31
C ALA A 120 11.36 -12.75 3.64
N PRO A 121 12.59 -12.42 4.06
CA PRO A 121 13.05 -11.04 4.13
C PRO A 121 13.22 -10.44 2.73
N HIS A 122 13.02 -9.13 2.62
CA HIS A 122 13.25 -8.38 1.40
C HIS A 122 14.78 -8.27 1.13
N PRO A 123 15.28 -8.63 -0.07
CA PRO A 123 16.72 -8.79 -0.31
C PRO A 123 17.52 -7.48 -0.23
N GLY A 124 16.86 -6.34 -0.42
CA GLY A 124 17.50 -5.01 -0.39
C GLY A 124 17.09 -4.13 0.79
N ARG A 125 16.40 -4.67 1.81
CA ARG A 125 15.90 -3.88 2.95
C ARG A 125 16.07 -4.65 4.25
N SER A 126 16.53 -3.98 5.29
CA SER A 126 16.73 -4.55 6.62
C SER A 126 16.59 -3.46 7.68
N THR A 127 16.15 -3.84 8.88
CA THR A 127 16.21 -2.95 10.06
C THR A 127 17.66 -2.63 10.41
N CYS A 128 17.93 -1.35 10.70
CA CYS A 128 19.20 -0.96 11.30
C CYS A 128 19.23 -1.43 12.76
N THR A 129 20.03 -2.44 13.10
CA THR A 129 20.07 -3.00 14.47
C THR A 129 21.11 -2.35 15.38
N GLN A 130 21.75 -1.25 14.97
CA GLN A 130 22.81 -0.62 15.75
C GLN A 130 22.21 0.24 16.87
N GLU A 131 22.32 -0.21 18.13
CA GLU A 131 21.96 0.58 19.31
C GLU A 131 22.87 1.82 19.41
N VAL A 132 22.26 2.99 19.64
CA VAL A 132 23.00 4.24 19.91
C VAL A 132 23.43 4.22 21.38
N PRO A 133 24.75 4.21 21.70
CA PRO A 133 25.21 4.27 23.08
C PRO A 133 24.72 5.55 23.76
N ALA A 134 24.27 5.45 25.02
CA ALA A 134 23.62 6.54 25.76
C ALA A 134 24.47 7.82 25.96
N GLY A 135 25.74 7.82 25.56
CA GLY A 135 26.66 8.96 25.64
C GLY A 135 26.93 9.70 24.33
N GLU A 136 26.44 9.22 23.17
CA GLU A 136 26.70 9.84 21.86
C GLU A 136 25.43 10.50 21.31
N ARG A 137 25.40 11.85 21.30
CA ARG A 137 24.20 12.61 20.90
C ARG A 137 24.10 12.90 19.40
N GLU A 138 25.14 12.61 18.62
CA GLU A 138 25.14 12.90 17.18
C GLU A 138 26.21 12.08 16.45
N ARG A 139 25.79 10.97 15.85
CA ARG A 139 26.46 10.44 14.65
C ARG A 139 25.46 10.49 13.51
N SER A 140 25.73 11.38 12.57
CA SER A 140 25.04 11.49 11.28
C SER A 140 24.74 10.11 10.68
N ALA A 141 23.50 9.97 10.22
CA ALA A 141 22.92 8.97 9.33
C ALA A 141 23.90 8.10 8.50
N VAL A 142 24.65 7.23 9.14
CA VAL A 142 25.31 6.09 8.49
C VAL A 142 24.88 4.87 9.28
N CYS A 143 23.63 4.45 9.03
CA CYS A 143 23.31 3.06 9.26
C CYS A 143 24.26 2.24 8.39
N ALA A 144 25.11 1.43 9.01
CA ALA A 144 25.90 0.43 8.30
C ALA A 144 24.96 -0.69 7.83
N CYS A 145 24.05 -0.37 6.91
CA CYS A 145 23.30 -1.39 6.18
C CYS A 145 24.31 -2.37 5.58
N PRO A 146 24.12 -3.69 5.71
CA PRO A 146 25.00 -4.65 5.06
C PRO A 146 25.05 -4.32 3.56
N PRO A 147 26.25 -4.30 2.94
CA PRO A 147 26.36 -3.98 1.52
C PRO A 147 25.53 -4.98 0.71
N PRO A 148 24.86 -4.55 -0.37
CA PRO A 148 24.04 -5.44 -1.18
C PRO A 148 24.86 -6.64 -1.66
N PRO A 149 24.25 -7.84 -1.77
CA PRO A 149 24.96 -9.03 -2.23
C PRO A 149 25.56 -8.74 -3.61
N ARG A 150 26.87 -8.92 -3.73
CA ARG A 150 27.59 -8.69 -4.99
C ARG A 150 27.04 -9.66 -6.04
N THR A 151 26.41 -9.12 -7.07
CA THR A 151 26.12 -9.87 -8.30
C THR A 151 27.47 -10.31 -8.88
N VAL A 152 27.75 -11.61 -8.79
CA VAL A 152 28.92 -12.20 -9.44
C VAL A 152 28.72 -12.03 -10.95
N PRO A 153 29.64 -11.37 -11.68
CA PRO A 153 29.55 -11.27 -13.12
C PRO A 153 29.50 -12.67 -13.71
N ALA A 154 28.55 -12.92 -14.61
CA ALA A 154 28.50 -14.18 -15.35
C ALA A 154 29.85 -14.42 -16.05
N PRO A 155 30.39 -15.65 -16.02
CA PRO A 155 31.64 -15.95 -16.69
C PRO A 155 31.52 -15.62 -18.18
N PRO A 156 32.59 -15.11 -18.82
CA PRO A 156 32.56 -14.76 -20.22
C PRO A 156 32.17 -15.98 -21.07
N PRO A 157 31.41 -15.80 -22.15
CA PRO A 157 31.03 -16.90 -23.03
C PRO A 157 32.29 -17.59 -23.57
N GLN A 158 32.33 -18.92 -23.49
CA GLN A 158 33.47 -19.68 -23.95
C GLN A 158 33.59 -19.58 -25.48
N PRO A 159 34.81 -19.44 -26.03
CA PRO A 159 35.00 -19.36 -27.47
C PRO A 159 34.56 -20.67 -28.12
N VAL A 160 33.54 -20.59 -28.97
CA VAL A 160 33.16 -21.67 -29.87
C VAL A 160 34.31 -21.90 -30.85
N THR A 161 34.98 -23.04 -30.73
CA THR A 161 35.92 -23.48 -31.75
C THR A 161 35.13 -23.78 -33.01
N ALA A 162 35.30 -22.95 -34.03
CA ALA A 162 34.79 -23.21 -35.37
C ALA A 162 35.47 -24.48 -35.89
N GLY A 163 34.75 -25.60 -35.81
CA GLY A 163 35.17 -26.86 -36.40
C GLY A 163 35.34 -26.72 -37.91
N MET A 164 36.57 -26.94 -38.36
CA MET A 164 36.96 -27.10 -39.76
C MET A 164 36.10 -28.19 -40.41
N ARG A 165 35.31 -27.84 -41.44
CA ARG A 165 34.63 -28.82 -42.29
C ARG A 165 35.65 -29.48 -43.21
N ARG A 166 35.66 -30.81 -43.23
CA ARG A 166 36.29 -31.64 -44.26
C ARG A 166 35.39 -31.74 -45.48
#